data_AF-W7Y6K1-F1
#
_entry.id   AF-W7Y6K1-F1
#
_cell.length_a   1.000
_cell.length_b   1.000
_cell.length_c   1.000
_cell.angle_alpha   90.00
_cell.angle_beta   90.00
_cell.angle_gamma   90.00
#
_symmetry.space_group_name_H-M   'P 1'
#
loop_
_entity.id
_entity.type
_entity.pdbx_description
1 polymer ?
#
loop_
_entity_poly.entity_id
_entity_poly.type
_entity_poly.pdbx_seq_one_letter_code
_entity_poly.pdbx_strand_id
1 'polypeptide(L)'
;MEEIKIAIGDKCAHLIPFDSIQQTLKNFGMGCQQVLVDTKGDTSVDMEELMFPSVSKMLGESILNNRADMYIMPAMNLPYPLFSELSIFALLPAKNIVSTSSSLHELLALVGSQENEKLKKCFESKDVRRGWGRVVLAGFGPGDEGLITKKTEYNLKNADIIFYDDLVNEDYLNKTFSAEKVYVGKRKGKHKFDQEKINEFIYREALKGKWVVRLKGGDPLVFGRGAEEYHYVRSRLVRAEIIPGISSAFAAAANAVVPFTERALASSVAFLSGHDMHKVKIPQADTLVFFMGASNQQELARLIVAEGWPESTPVAVVHNASNPGQRIYKGNLSELKEKGSGLPSPSIIFVGKTAGEFSGMQNKWLYTGASLDEVKYRTDLVHTPLIAIEPVVLNHHHRLAMDSLKSYDRIVFSGRYAVYYFFERLFDLGKDVRDLYGLKIDSIGKTTSKALREKGLIVQPLSEKESVSGMLEMYGRERVSGENILIPCSAQSTGTLQKGLRRLGNRVNELQLFQVVQNESIVKQSLDRFEGVVFTSPATVEAFFAVYAHVPTHLKVKCRGRLTEKRYRELLSNDTVKEES
;
A
#
# COMPACT_ATOMS: atom_id res chain seq x y z
N MET A 1 6.14 53.89 -12.68
CA MET A 1 5.36 52.72 -12.23
C MET A 1 4.88 52.03 -13.49
N GLU A 2 5.23 50.77 -13.72
CA GLU A 2 4.65 50.00 -14.84
C GLU A 2 3.14 49.88 -14.58
N GLU A 3 2.32 50.23 -15.58
CA GLU A 3 0.87 50.14 -15.47
C GLU A 3 0.39 48.73 -15.85
N ILE A 4 -0.49 48.16 -15.03
CA ILE A 4 -1.12 46.86 -15.26
C ILE A 4 -2.59 47.06 -15.65
N LYS A 5 -3.01 46.40 -16.73
CA LYS A 5 -4.40 46.33 -17.20
C LYS A 5 -5.10 45.14 -16.56
N ILE A 6 -6.16 45.40 -15.79
CA ILE A 6 -6.96 44.37 -15.11
C ILE A 6 -8.35 44.29 -15.71
N ALA A 7 -8.75 43.12 -16.20
CA ALA A 7 -10.13 42.85 -16.60
C ALA A 7 -10.90 42.13 -15.48
N ILE A 8 -12.20 42.41 -15.35
CA ILE A 8 -13.05 41.85 -14.29
C ILE A 8 -14.14 40.98 -14.93
N GLY A 9 -14.54 39.88 -14.30
CA GLY A 9 -15.73 39.12 -14.72
C GLY A 9 -17.02 39.72 -14.18
N ASP A 10 -18.14 39.56 -14.89
CA ASP A 10 -19.44 40.16 -14.55
C ASP A 10 -19.86 39.91 -13.09
N LYS A 11 -19.76 38.65 -12.63
CA LYS A 11 -20.11 38.27 -11.25
C LYS A 11 -19.08 38.73 -10.20
N CYS A 12 -17.91 39.17 -10.63
CA CYS A 12 -16.83 39.61 -9.76
C CYS A 12 -16.95 41.07 -9.36
N ALA A 13 -17.56 41.94 -10.17
CA ALA A 13 -17.63 43.38 -9.93
C ALA A 13 -18.17 43.75 -8.53
N HIS A 14 -19.10 42.95 -7.99
CA HIS A 14 -19.70 43.16 -6.68
C HIS A 14 -18.97 42.47 -5.50
N LEU A 15 -17.92 41.69 -5.78
CA LEU A 15 -17.24 40.83 -4.81
C LEU A 15 -15.77 41.18 -4.60
N ILE A 16 -15.23 42.22 -5.26
CA ILE A 16 -13.80 42.52 -5.22
C ILE A 16 -13.47 43.54 -4.12
N PRO A 17 -12.61 43.20 -3.13
CA PRO A 17 -11.95 44.19 -2.31
C PRO A 17 -10.80 44.84 -3.12
N PHE A 18 -11.17 45.77 -4.02
CA PHE A 18 -10.27 46.35 -5.03
C PHE A 18 -9.05 47.03 -4.41
N ASP A 19 -9.24 47.64 -3.24
CA ASP A 19 -8.19 48.28 -2.45
C ASP A 19 -7.07 47.30 -2.04
N SER A 20 -7.39 46.04 -1.73
CA SER A 20 -6.41 45.03 -1.32
C SER A 20 -5.51 44.60 -2.48
N ILE A 21 -6.10 44.46 -3.67
CA ILE A 21 -5.36 44.13 -4.91
C ILE A 21 -4.48 45.31 -5.31
N GLN A 22 -5.03 46.54 -5.32
CA GLN A 22 -4.27 47.75 -5.62
C GLN A 22 -3.10 47.97 -4.65
N GLN A 23 -3.32 47.78 -3.34
CA GLN A 23 -2.26 47.90 -2.35
C GLN A 23 -1.16 46.86 -2.57
N THR A 24 -1.52 45.64 -2.96
CA THR A 24 -0.55 44.58 -3.30
C THR A 24 0.32 45.00 -4.48
N LEU A 25 -0.29 45.46 -5.57
CA LEU A 25 0.44 45.92 -6.76
C LEU A 25 1.34 47.11 -6.45
N LYS A 26 0.82 48.08 -5.68
CA LYS A 26 1.57 49.29 -5.26
C LYS A 26 2.81 48.94 -4.43
N ASN A 27 2.70 47.98 -3.51
CA ASN A 27 3.84 47.51 -2.69
C ASN A 27 4.97 46.91 -3.54
N PHE A 28 4.66 46.40 -4.73
CA PHE A 28 5.63 45.86 -5.69
C PHE A 28 6.01 46.86 -6.79
N GLY A 29 5.69 48.16 -6.62
CA GLY A 29 6.06 49.23 -7.56
C GLY A 29 5.23 49.28 -8.84
N MET A 30 4.10 48.57 -8.88
CA MET A 30 3.22 48.49 -10.04
C MET A 30 1.93 49.30 -9.84
N GLY A 31 1.50 50.00 -10.90
CA GLY A 31 0.26 50.76 -10.94
C GLY A 31 -0.88 49.94 -11.52
N CYS A 32 -2.12 50.25 -11.14
CA CYS A 32 -3.31 49.56 -11.66
C CYS A 32 -4.23 50.58 -12.33
N GLN A 33 -4.51 50.42 -13.63
CA GLN A 33 -5.63 51.09 -14.28
C GLN A 33 -6.87 50.18 -14.21
N GLN A 34 -7.98 50.71 -13.67
CA GLN A 34 -9.28 50.02 -13.70
C GLN A 34 -9.73 49.92 -15.15
N VAL A 35 -9.71 48.73 -15.74
CA VAL A 35 -10.44 48.49 -17.00
C VAL A 35 -11.83 47.99 -16.64
N LEU A 36 -12.83 48.77 -17.02
CA LEU A 36 -14.25 48.48 -16.87
C LEU A 36 -14.67 47.31 -17.76
N VAL A 37 -15.58 46.49 -17.26
CA VAL A 37 -16.30 45.48 -18.03
C VAL A 37 -17.49 46.17 -18.68
N ASP A 38 -17.59 46.10 -20.00
CA ASP A 38 -18.76 46.61 -20.72
C ASP A 38 -19.97 45.67 -20.49
N THR A 39 -21.10 46.24 -20.12
CA THR A 39 -22.32 45.52 -19.72
C THR A 39 -23.54 45.84 -20.61
N LYS A 40 -23.39 46.47 -21.79
CA LYS A 40 -24.52 46.70 -22.74
C LYS A 40 -24.01 46.73 -24.18
N GLY A 41 -24.62 46.12 -25.20
CA GLY A 41 -25.83 45.32 -25.32
C GLY A 41 -26.07 45.13 -26.82
N ASP A 42 -26.20 43.89 -27.28
CA ASP A 42 -26.83 43.60 -28.56
C ASP A 42 -27.77 42.41 -28.35
N THR A 43 -29.07 42.69 -28.39
CA THR A 43 -30.15 41.73 -28.34
C THR A 43 -30.31 41.10 -29.72
N SER A 44 -29.40 40.19 -30.07
CA SER A 44 -29.62 39.20 -31.13
C SER A 44 -28.65 38.03 -30.98
N VAL A 45 -28.74 37.33 -29.87
CA VAL A 45 -28.14 35.99 -29.77
C VAL A 45 -29.20 35.07 -29.18
N ASP A 46 -29.51 34.03 -29.96
CA ASP A 46 -30.53 33.02 -29.67
C ASP A 46 -30.37 32.41 -28.28
N MET A 47 -31.51 32.13 -27.65
CA MET A 47 -31.67 31.64 -26.28
C MET A 47 -31.15 30.20 -26.03
N GLU A 48 -30.33 29.64 -26.93
CA GLU A 48 -29.64 28.35 -26.73
C GLU A 48 -28.18 28.48 -26.26
N GLU A 49 -27.59 29.68 -26.19
CA GLU A 49 -26.20 29.89 -25.72
C GLU A 49 -26.03 30.15 -24.20
N LEU A 50 -27.07 29.93 -23.39
CA LEU A 50 -27.03 30.08 -21.93
C LEU A 50 -26.48 28.84 -21.21
N MET A 51 -25.24 28.49 -21.53
CA MET A 51 -24.31 27.80 -20.62
C MET A 51 -23.07 28.70 -20.55
N PHE A 52 -22.41 28.82 -19.40
CA PHE A 52 -21.42 29.88 -19.12
C PHE A 52 -19.93 29.61 -19.51
N PRO A 53 -19.54 29.42 -20.80
CA PRO A 53 -18.14 29.58 -21.27
C PRO A 53 -17.76 30.95 -21.87
N SER A 54 -18.69 31.84 -22.20
CA SER A 54 -18.41 33.01 -23.06
C SER A 54 -17.51 34.08 -22.40
N VAL A 55 -17.80 34.48 -21.16
CA VAL A 55 -17.07 35.55 -20.46
C VAL A 55 -15.64 35.12 -20.08
N SER A 56 -15.47 33.90 -19.59
CA SER A 56 -14.12 33.39 -19.23
C SER A 56 -13.23 33.23 -20.45
N LYS A 57 -13.80 32.77 -21.57
CA LYS A 57 -13.12 32.70 -22.87
C LYS A 57 -12.70 34.10 -23.35
N MET A 58 -13.62 35.07 -23.33
CA MET A 58 -13.34 36.46 -23.71
C MET A 58 -12.23 37.10 -22.85
N LEU A 59 -12.26 36.89 -21.54
CA LEU A 59 -11.23 37.39 -20.62
C LEU A 59 -9.88 36.70 -20.87
N GLY A 60 -9.88 35.39 -21.11
CA GLY A 60 -8.69 34.64 -21.49
C GLY A 60 -8.06 35.17 -22.79
N GLU A 61 -8.87 35.31 -23.84
CA GLU A 61 -8.45 35.86 -25.13
C GLU A 61 -7.97 37.32 -25.00
N SER A 62 -8.47 38.09 -24.05
CA SER A 62 -7.99 39.44 -23.79
C SER A 62 -6.54 39.44 -23.27
N ILE A 63 -6.16 38.45 -22.46
CA ILE A 63 -4.77 38.28 -22.03
C ILE A 63 -3.90 37.80 -23.18
N LEU A 64 -4.35 36.80 -23.94
CA LEU A 64 -3.60 36.24 -25.06
C LEU A 64 -3.34 37.27 -26.17
N ASN A 65 -4.27 38.22 -26.36
CA ASN A 65 -4.14 39.32 -27.33
C ASN A 65 -3.50 40.59 -26.74
N ASN A 66 -2.85 40.51 -25.56
CA ASN A 66 -2.20 41.64 -24.88
C ASN A 66 -3.12 42.85 -24.60
N ARG A 67 -4.44 42.61 -24.50
CA ARG A 67 -5.45 43.62 -24.13
C ARG A 67 -5.59 43.76 -22.61
N ALA A 68 -5.23 42.73 -21.86
CA ALA A 68 -5.13 42.75 -20.40
C ALA A 68 -3.89 41.98 -19.94
N ASP A 69 -3.33 42.33 -18.78
CA ASP A 69 -2.21 41.60 -18.18
C ASP A 69 -2.71 40.49 -17.24
N MET A 70 -3.88 40.72 -16.63
CA MET A 70 -4.53 39.83 -15.68
C MET A 70 -6.06 40.00 -15.74
N TYR A 71 -6.80 38.95 -15.41
CA TYR A 71 -8.23 39.05 -15.12
C TYR A 71 -8.59 38.46 -13.75
N ILE A 72 -9.71 38.92 -13.20
CA ILE A 72 -10.24 38.46 -11.92
C ILE A 72 -11.67 37.96 -12.09
N MET A 73 -11.95 36.74 -11.64
CA MET A 73 -13.28 36.16 -11.68
C MET A 73 -13.57 35.26 -10.45
N PRO A 74 -14.83 34.94 -10.11
CA PRO A 74 -15.11 33.98 -9.05
C PRO A 74 -14.52 32.61 -9.39
N ALA A 75 -13.84 31.97 -8.46
CA ALA A 75 -13.11 30.73 -8.71
C ALA A 75 -14.04 29.57 -9.13
N MET A 76 -15.28 29.57 -8.65
CA MET A 76 -16.33 28.64 -9.08
C MET A 76 -16.70 28.73 -10.57
N ASN A 77 -16.43 29.87 -11.22
CA ASN A 77 -16.74 30.12 -12.62
C ASN A 77 -15.49 29.98 -13.52
N LEU A 78 -14.34 29.62 -12.95
CA LEU A 78 -13.14 29.38 -13.73
C LEU A 78 -13.37 28.19 -14.67
N PRO A 79 -12.98 28.33 -15.95
CA PRO A 79 -12.95 27.18 -16.84
C PRO A 79 -11.86 26.21 -16.35
N TYR A 80 -12.17 24.91 -16.40
CA TYR A 80 -11.20 23.86 -16.16
C TYR A 80 -11.24 22.83 -17.30
N PRO A 81 -10.10 22.51 -17.93
CA PRO A 81 -8.79 23.13 -17.74
C PRO A 81 -8.76 24.59 -18.24
N LEU A 82 -7.81 25.38 -17.72
CA LEU A 82 -7.49 26.70 -18.28
C LEU A 82 -6.75 26.55 -19.62
N PHE A 83 -6.74 27.62 -20.42
CA PHE A 83 -5.83 27.73 -21.57
C PHE A 83 -4.39 27.49 -21.12
N SER A 84 -3.63 26.74 -21.94
CA SER A 84 -2.26 26.29 -21.63
C SER A 84 -1.29 27.43 -21.32
N GLU A 85 -1.55 28.61 -21.87
CA GLU A 85 -0.76 29.83 -21.77
C GLU A 85 -1.09 30.65 -20.53
N LEU A 86 -2.17 30.30 -19.81
CA LEU A 86 -2.65 31.02 -18.64
C LEU A 86 -2.39 30.25 -17.35
N SER A 87 -2.18 30.99 -16.27
CA SER A 87 -2.00 30.43 -14.94
C SER A 87 -2.76 31.22 -13.87
N ILE A 88 -3.23 30.53 -12.83
CA ILE A 88 -3.83 31.16 -11.66
C ILE A 88 -2.71 31.55 -10.72
N PHE A 89 -2.42 32.85 -10.61
CA PHE A 89 -1.36 33.36 -9.72
C PHE A 89 -1.76 33.29 -8.26
N ALA A 90 -3.03 33.53 -7.94
CA ALA A 90 -3.55 33.39 -6.59
C ALA A 90 -5.06 33.16 -6.56
N LEU A 91 -5.51 32.48 -5.51
CA LEU A 91 -6.89 32.57 -5.03
C LEU A 91 -6.93 33.51 -3.81
N LEU A 92 -7.84 34.48 -3.84
CA LEU A 92 -8.04 35.44 -2.76
C LEU A 92 -9.47 35.32 -2.20
N PRO A 93 -9.70 35.52 -0.89
CA PRO A 93 -11.05 35.61 -0.34
C PRO A 93 -11.83 36.80 -0.93
N ALA A 94 -13.09 36.57 -1.31
CA ALA A 94 -13.99 37.59 -1.83
C ALA A 94 -14.49 38.60 -0.77
N LYS A 95 -14.31 38.30 0.53
CA LYS A 95 -14.65 39.19 1.66
C LYS A 95 -13.52 39.14 2.70
N ASN A 96 -13.46 40.12 3.62
CA ASN A 96 -12.57 40.13 4.80
C ASN A 96 -12.85 39.01 5.83
N ILE A 97 -13.51 37.92 5.43
CA ILE A 97 -13.88 36.81 6.28
C ILE A 97 -12.82 35.72 6.11
N VAL A 98 -12.04 35.51 7.18
CA VAL A 98 -11.15 34.36 7.34
C VAL A 98 -12.03 33.15 7.74
N SER A 99 -12.80 32.63 6.79
CA SER A 99 -13.59 31.41 7.00
C SER A 99 -12.72 30.21 6.64
N THR A 100 -12.59 29.27 7.58
CA THR A 100 -11.89 27.98 7.41
C THR A 100 -12.71 26.98 6.59
N SER A 101 -13.85 27.40 6.03
CA SER A 101 -14.78 26.59 5.23
C SER A 101 -14.93 27.10 3.80
N SER A 102 -13.88 27.70 3.24
CA SER A 102 -13.96 28.42 1.96
C SER A 102 -14.15 27.48 0.77
N SER A 103 -15.42 27.18 0.45
CA SER A 103 -15.81 26.67 -0.85
C SER A 103 -15.37 27.63 -1.97
N LEU A 104 -15.22 27.14 -3.21
CA LEU A 104 -14.86 27.99 -4.35
C LEU A 104 -15.76 29.22 -4.54
N HIS A 105 -16.98 29.21 -4.00
CA HIS A 105 -17.93 30.34 -4.06
C HIS A 105 -17.41 31.60 -3.35
N GLU A 106 -16.51 31.45 -2.38
CA GLU A 106 -15.98 32.56 -1.58
C GLU A 106 -14.61 33.04 -2.06
N LEU A 107 -14.12 32.52 -3.19
CA LEU A 107 -12.78 32.78 -3.70
C LEU A 107 -12.82 33.51 -5.04
N LEU A 108 -11.89 34.44 -5.22
CA LEU A 108 -11.59 35.14 -6.46
C LEU A 108 -10.30 34.55 -7.04
N ALA A 109 -10.32 34.23 -8.32
CA ALA A 109 -9.16 33.78 -9.05
C ALA A 109 -8.51 34.92 -9.81
N LEU A 110 -7.20 35.10 -9.60
CA LEU A 110 -6.37 36.01 -10.36
C LEU A 110 -5.63 35.20 -11.43
N VAL A 111 -5.95 35.45 -12.68
CA VAL A 111 -5.42 34.70 -13.82
C VAL A 111 -4.63 35.62 -14.73
N GLY A 112 -3.44 35.19 -15.14
CA GLY A 112 -2.64 35.89 -16.15
C GLY A 112 -1.77 34.95 -16.98
N SER A 113 -1.01 35.53 -17.91
CA SER A 113 -0.06 34.76 -18.74
C SER A 113 0.95 34.04 -17.85
N GLN A 114 1.18 32.76 -18.08
CA GLN A 114 2.12 31.95 -17.31
C GLN A 114 3.57 32.50 -17.34
N GLU A 115 3.90 33.30 -18.36
CA GLU A 115 5.21 33.93 -18.54
C GLU A 115 5.38 35.21 -17.70
N ASN A 116 4.30 35.75 -17.12
CA ASN A 116 4.37 36.98 -16.33
C ASN A 116 4.85 36.70 -14.89
N GLU A 117 6.17 36.50 -14.73
CA GLU A 117 6.80 36.22 -13.44
C GLU A 117 6.60 37.34 -12.40
N LYS A 118 6.52 38.60 -12.85
CA LYS A 118 6.33 39.75 -11.96
C LYS A 118 4.98 39.67 -11.24
N LEU A 119 3.89 39.44 -11.99
CA LEU A 119 2.56 39.25 -11.42
C LEU A 119 2.49 38.01 -10.52
N LYS A 120 3.11 36.90 -10.94
CA LYS A 120 3.18 35.68 -10.12
C LYS A 120 3.81 35.96 -8.75
N LYS A 121 4.98 36.61 -8.71
CA LYS A 121 5.69 36.94 -7.46
C LYS A 121 4.87 37.87 -6.55
N CYS A 122 4.04 38.74 -7.10
CA CYS A 122 3.22 39.67 -6.33
C CYS A 122 2.12 38.99 -5.53
N PHE A 123 1.50 37.97 -6.10
CA PHE A 123 0.32 37.33 -5.52
C PHE A 123 0.61 35.97 -4.91
N GLU A 124 1.77 35.36 -5.19
CA GLU A 124 2.13 34.04 -4.65
C GLU A 124 2.04 33.99 -3.12
N SER A 125 2.45 35.03 -2.38
CA SER A 125 2.35 35.06 -0.91
C SER A 125 0.92 35.19 -0.37
N LYS A 126 -0.02 35.63 -1.21
CA LYS A 126 -1.43 35.84 -0.86
C LYS A 126 -2.34 34.71 -1.30
N ASP A 127 -1.83 33.74 -2.05
CA ASP A 127 -2.60 32.61 -2.53
C ASP A 127 -3.02 31.68 -1.36
N VAL A 128 -4.33 31.61 -1.09
CA VAL A 128 -4.87 30.77 0.00
C VAL A 128 -4.54 29.29 -0.18
N ARG A 129 -4.28 28.85 -1.42
CA ARG A 129 -3.88 27.47 -1.73
C ARG A 129 -2.56 27.07 -1.10
N ARG A 130 -1.73 28.02 -0.64
CA ARG A 130 -0.49 27.72 0.11
C ARG A 130 -0.74 26.98 1.43
N GLY A 131 -1.89 27.22 2.04
CA GLY A 131 -2.32 26.50 3.25
C GLY A 131 -3.06 25.20 2.94
N TRP A 132 -3.34 24.89 1.67
CA TRP A 132 -4.01 23.66 1.28
C TRP A 132 -3.00 22.53 1.16
N GLY A 133 -3.47 21.34 1.48
CA GLY A 133 -2.75 20.10 1.33
C GLY A 133 -2.86 19.58 -0.10
N ARG A 134 -2.81 18.25 -0.22
CA ARG A 134 -2.77 17.57 -1.51
C ARG A 134 -3.53 16.26 -1.45
N VAL A 135 -3.98 15.82 -2.61
CA VAL A 135 -4.70 14.56 -2.77
C VAL A 135 -3.88 13.60 -3.62
N VAL A 136 -3.74 12.36 -3.16
CA VAL A 136 -3.06 11.31 -3.91
C VAL A 136 -4.03 10.16 -4.10
N LEU A 137 -4.43 9.91 -5.34
CA LEU A 137 -5.23 8.74 -5.69
C LEU A 137 -4.27 7.60 -6.02
N ALA A 138 -4.15 6.64 -5.12
CA ALA A 138 -3.15 5.59 -5.22
C ALA A 138 -3.78 4.21 -5.39
N GLY A 139 -3.20 3.40 -6.27
CA GLY A 139 -3.53 1.99 -6.37
C GLY A 139 -2.88 1.19 -5.25
N PHE A 140 -3.70 0.44 -4.51
CA PHE A 140 -3.26 -0.57 -3.54
C PHE A 140 -2.71 -1.83 -4.22
N GLY A 141 -3.14 -2.08 -5.46
CA GLY A 141 -2.95 -3.39 -6.07
C GLY A 141 -4.09 -4.35 -5.72
N PRO A 142 -3.99 -5.63 -6.09
CA PRO A 142 -5.13 -6.54 -6.14
C PRO A 142 -5.43 -7.26 -4.82
N GLY A 143 -4.65 -6.99 -3.77
CA GLY A 143 -4.83 -7.58 -2.45
C GLY A 143 -3.51 -7.87 -1.74
N ASP A 144 -2.60 -8.57 -2.41
CA ASP A 144 -1.25 -8.85 -1.90
C ASP A 144 -0.48 -7.54 -1.66
N GLU A 145 -0.12 -7.30 -0.40
CA GLU A 145 0.64 -6.12 0.05
C GLU A 145 2.00 -6.00 -0.65
N GLY A 146 2.59 -7.10 -1.10
CA GLY A 146 3.83 -7.12 -1.87
C GLY A 146 3.69 -6.54 -3.29
N LEU A 147 2.46 -6.33 -3.77
CA LEU A 147 2.16 -5.73 -5.06
C LEU A 147 1.88 -4.22 -4.99
N ILE A 148 1.98 -3.63 -3.78
CA ILE A 148 1.95 -2.17 -3.62
C ILE A 148 3.18 -1.56 -4.28
N THR A 149 3.00 -0.48 -5.03
CA THR A 149 4.14 0.23 -5.63
C THR A 149 4.91 1.01 -4.55
N LYS A 150 6.23 1.15 -4.73
CA LYS A 150 7.08 1.94 -3.82
C LYS A 150 6.58 3.40 -3.66
N LYS A 151 5.99 3.97 -4.72
CA LYS A 151 5.44 5.33 -4.70
C LYS A 151 4.15 5.40 -3.90
N THR A 152 3.28 4.41 -4.00
CA THR A 152 2.09 4.28 -3.13
C THR A 152 2.53 4.15 -1.66
N GLU A 153 3.46 3.24 -1.37
CA GLU A 153 3.95 3.02 0.00
C GLU A 153 4.56 4.30 0.61
N TYR A 154 5.37 5.04 -0.17
CA TYR A 154 5.91 6.33 0.24
C TYR A 154 4.79 7.32 0.60
N ASN A 155 3.75 7.44 -0.22
CA ASN A 155 2.65 8.37 0.06
C ASN A 155 1.81 7.92 1.26
N LEU A 156 1.59 6.62 1.46
CA LEU A 156 0.87 6.11 2.64
C LEU A 156 1.64 6.39 3.94
N LYS A 157 2.98 6.31 3.92
CA LYS A 157 3.82 6.63 5.09
C LYS A 157 3.81 8.11 5.49
N ASN A 158 3.58 9.01 4.52
CA ASN A 158 3.57 10.46 4.73
C ASN A 158 2.15 11.05 4.78
N ALA A 159 1.12 10.23 4.64
CA ALA A 159 -0.26 10.70 4.67
C ALA A 159 -0.65 11.15 6.07
N ASP A 160 -1.47 12.20 6.15
CA ASP A 160 -2.18 12.57 7.38
C ASP A 160 -3.45 11.74 7.52
N ILE A 161 -4.10 11.42 6.38
CA ILE A 161 -5.37 10.70 6.32
C ILE A 161 -5.46 9.81 5.06
N ILE A 162 -5.98 8.59 5.24
CA ILE A 162 -6.13 7.57 4.21
C ILE A 162 -7.61 7.19 4.08
N PHE A 163 -8.19 7.42 2.90
CA PHE A 163 -9.51 6.95 2.51
C PHE A 163 -9.40 5.64 1.74
N TYR A 164 -10.05 4.56 2.20
CA TYR A 164 -9.95 3.22 1.61
C TYR A 164 -11.32 2.54 1.48
N ASP A 165 -11.43 1.55 0.60
CA ASP A 165 -12.66 0.79 0.33
C ASP A 165 -12.47 -0.72 0.59
N ASP A 166 -13.48 -1.51 0.23
CA ASP A 166 -13.59 -2.94 0.53
C ASP A 166 -12.47 -3.82 -0.02
N LEU A 167 -11.74 -3.34 -1.03
CA LEU A 167 -10.71 -4.13 -1.72
C LEU A 167 -9.31 -3.96 -1.09
N VAL A 168 -9.23 -3.26 0.04
CA VAL A 168 -7.98 -2.99 0.75
C VAL A 168 -7.97 -3.71 2.09
N ASN A 169 -6.83 -4.32 2.44
CA ASN A 169 -6.64 -5.02 3.70
C ASN A 169 -6.49 -4.01 4.87
N GLU A 170 -7.54 -3.88 5.68
CA GLU A 170 -7.62 -2.96 6.81
C GLU A 170 -6.56 -3.24 7.89
N ASP A 171 -6.30 -4.51 8.21
CA ASP A 171 -5.31 -4.89 9.22
C ASP A 171 -3.90 -4.47 8.81
N TYR A 172 -3.58 -4.63 7.52
CA TYR A 172 -2.31 -4.14 6.97
C TYR A 172 -2.18 -2.62 7.11
N LEU A 173 -3.23 -1.86 6.77
CA LEU A 173 -3.21 -0.40 6.90
C LEU A 173 -3.02 0.06 8.34
N ASN A 174 -3.72 -0.57 9.29
CA ASN A 174 -3.68 -0.21 10.70
C ASN A 174 -2.33 -0.51 11.34
N LYS A 175 -1.66 -1.60 10.93
CA LYS A 175 -0.35 -1.99 11.45
C LYS A 175 0.82 -1.24 10.83
N THR A 176 0.71 -0.87 9.56
CA THR A 176 1.86 -0.40 8.78
C THR A 176 1.98 1.12 8.74
N PHE A 177 0.85 1.85 8.77
CA PHE A 177 0.83 3.29 8.61
C PHE A 177 0.21 3.97 9.83
N SER A 178 0.69 5.16 10.20
CA SER A 178 0.20 5.90 11.37
C SER A 178 -0.96 6.87 11.07
N ALA A 179 -1.18 7.22 9.79
CA ALA A 179 -2.20 8.16 9.34
C ALA A 179 -3.62 7.83 9.86
N GLU A 180 -4.53 8.80 9.91
CA GLU A 180 -5.96 8.57 10.17
C GLU A 180 -6.57 7.68 9.05
N LYS A 181 -7.45 6.73 9.37
CA LYS A 181 -8.09 5.85 8.38
C LYS A 181 -9.59 6.10 8.33
N VAL A 182 -10.09 6.33 7.11
CA VAL A 182 -11.52 6.53 6.84
C VAL A 182 -11.99 5.52 5.81
N TYR A 183 -12.80 4.57 6.26
CA TYR A 183 -13.43 3.60 5.38
C TYR A 183 -14.60 4.24 4.61
N VAL A 184 -14.58 4.12 3.27
CA VAL A 184 -15.58 4.66 2.34
C VAL A 184 -16.22 3.59 1.44
N GLY A 185 -16.01 2.31 1.75
CA GLY A 185 -16.57 1.19 1.00
C GLY A 185 -18.09 0.99 1.19
N LYS A 186 -18.63 -0.02 0.50
CA LYS A 186 -20.06 -0.34 0.44
C LYS A 186 -20.38 -1.64 1.21
N ARG A 187 -19.97 -1.78 2.47
CA ARG A 187 -20.45 -2.90 3.30
C ARG A 187 -21.95 -2.79 3.55
N LYS A 188 -22.66 -3.91 3.33
CA LYS A 188 -24.11 -4.06 3.63
C LYS A 188 -24.38 -3.61 5.07
N GLY A 189 -25.13 -2.51 5.24
CA GLY A 189 -25.71 -2.11 6.53
C GLY A 189 -25.16 -0.85 7.21
N LYS A 190 -24.12 -0.18 6.68
CA LYS A 190 -23.68 1.14 7.20
C LYS A 190 -23.59 2.15 6.05
N HIS A 191 -24.01 3.39 6.34
CA HIS A 191 -24.23 4.52 5.43
C HIS A 191 -23.52 4.42 4.06
N LYS A 192 -24.31 4.33 2.98
CA LYS A 192 -23.83 4.55 1.61
C LYS A 192 -23.22 5.95 1.53
N PHE A 193 -21.89 6.04 1.42
CA PHE A 193 -21.29 7.24 0.85
C PHE A 193 -21.55 7.21 -0.65
N ASP A 194 -22.31 8.19 -1.13
CA ASP A 194 -22.37 8.48 -2.54
C ASP A 194 -20.97 8.94 -2.99
N GLN A 195 -20.64 8.69 -4.26
CA GLN A 195 -19.36 9.11 -4.85
C GLN A 195 -19.13 10.61 -4.64
N GLU A 196 -20.18 11.41 -4.75
CA GLU A 196 -20.13 12.86 -4.50
C GLU A 196 -19.72 13.20 -3.06
N LYS A 197 -20.16 12.42 -2.07
CA LYS A 197 -19.78 12.63 -0.66
C LYS A 197 -18.32 12.26 -0.41
N ILE A 198 -17.82 11.20 -1.04
CA ILE A 198 -16.40 10.81 -0.97
C ILE A 198 -15.54 11.93 -1.56
N ASN A 199 -15.93 12.42 -2.73
CA ASN A 199 -15.25 13.52 -3.42
C ASN A 199 -15.17 14.78 -2.54
N GLU A 200 -16.30 15.16 -1.93
CA GLU A 200 -16.37 16.31 -1.03
C GLU A 200 -15.53 16.11 0.25
N PHE A 201 -15.50 14.91 0.82
CA PHE A 201 -14.68 14.62 2.01
C PHE A 201 -13.18 14.73 1.71
N ILE A 202 -12.73 14.12 0.62
CA ILE A 202 -11.33 14.21 0.17
C ILE A 202 -10.95 15.68 -0.06
N TYR A 203 -11.83 16.45 -0.71
CA TYR A 203 -11.63 17.87 -0.96
C TYR A 203 -11.50 18.67 0.35
N ARG A 204 -12.42 18.49 1.29
CA ARG A 204 -12.41 19.21 2.58
C ARG A 204 -11.18 18.93 3.42
N GLU A 205 -10.72 17.69 3.47
CA GLU A 205 -9.51 17.35 4.22
C GLU A 205 -8.27 17.99 3.58
N ALA A 206 -8.21 18.06 2.24
CA ALA A 206 -7.14 18.77 1.57
C ALA A 206 -7.18 20.29 1.86
N LEU A 207 -8.36 20.92 1.96
CA LEU A 207 -8.44 22.34 2.35
C LEU A 207 -7.87 22.63 3.75
N LYS A 208 -7.88 21.64 4.65
CA LYS A 208 -7.30 21.74 6.00
C LYS A 208 -5.77 21.61 6.04
N GLY A 209 -5.10 21.57 4.87
CA GLY A 209 -3.65 21.40 4.80
C GLY A 209 -3.17 19.95 4.80
N LYS A 210 -4.09 18.96 4.86
CA LYS A 210 -3.71 17.54 5.00
C LYS A 210 -3.16 16.93 3.71
N TRP A 211 -2.19 16.04 3.85
CA TRP A 211 -1.79 15.08 2.83
C TRP A 211 -2.79 13.91 2.82
N VAL A 212 -3.74 13.98 1.88
CA VAL A 212 -4.82 13.02 1.73
C VAL A 212 -4.41 11.92 0.75
N VAL A 213 -4.54 10.66 1.14
CA VAL A 213 -4.42 9.51 0.22
C VAL A 213 -5.79 8.85 0.04
N ARG A 214 -6.29 8.81 -1.20
CA ARG A 214 -7.42 7.96 -1.60
C ARG A 214 -6.87 6.67 -2.17
N LEU A 215 -6.84 5.64 -1.34
CA LEU A 215 -6.31 4.32 -1.67
C LEU A 215 -7.41 3.44 -2.26
N LYS A 216 -7.18 2.90 -3.46
CA LYS A 216 -8.18 2.14 -4.23
C LYS A 216 -7.65 0.75 -4.55
N GLY A 217 -8.52 -0.27 -4.49
CA GLY A 217 -8.16 -1.62 -4.94
C GLY A 217 -7.77 -1.64 -6.43
N GLY A 218 -6.76 -2.43 -6.77
CA GLY A 218 -6.22 -2.53 -8.11
C GLY A 218 -5.51 -1.25 -8.57
N ASP A 219 -5.87 -0.80 -9.77
CA ASP A 219 -5.40 0.46 -10.35
C ASP A 219 -6.51 1.53 -10.29
N PRO A 220 -6.20 2.79 -9.93
CA PRO A 220 -7.22 3.85 -9.85
C PRO A 220 -7.98 4.13 -11.16
N LEU A 221 -7.36 3.88 -12.31
CA LEU A 221 -7.86 4.23 -13.64
C LEU A 221 -8.45 3.06 -14.41
N VAL A 222 -8.25 1.82 -13.97
CA VAL A 222 -8.89 0.63 -14.57
C VAL A 222 -10.16 0.28 -13.81
N PHE A 223 -11.31 0.73 -14.32
CA PHE A 223 -12.64 0.55 -13.70
C PHE A 223 -12.77 1.04 -12.23
N GLY A 224 -11.82 1.86 -11.77
CA GLY A 224 -11.76 2.35 -10.39
C GLY A 224 -12.48 3.68 -10.14
N ARG A 225 -12.95 4.37 -11.19
CA ARG A 225 -13.49 5.76 -11.11
C ARG A 225 -12.50 6.81 -10.58
N GLY A 226 -11.20 6.53 -10.57
CA GLY A 226 -10.18 7.46 -10.08
C GLY A 226 -10.11 8.76 -10.90
N ALA A 227 -10.44 8.72 -12.19
CA ALA A 227 -10.51 9.92 -13.01
C ALA A 227 -11.58 10.91 -12.52
N GLU A 228 -12.77 10.43 -12.15
CA GLU A 228 -13.85 11.28 -11.63
C GLU A 228 -13.43 11.98 -10.32
N GLU A 229 -12.87 11.22 -9.38
CA GLU A 229 -12.34 11.74 -8.10
C GLU A 229 -11.22 12.77 -8.34
N TYR A 230 -10.29 12.48 -9.26
CA TYR A 230 -9.19 13.37 -9.64
C TYR A 230 -9.70 14.67 -10.27
N HIS A 231 -10.60 14.59 -11.24
CA HIS A 231 -11.18 15.77 -11.89
C HIS A 231 -11.98 16.62 -10.90
N TYR A 232 -12.67 16.00 -9.95
CA TYR A 232 -13.42 16.71 -8.92
C TYR A 232 -12.52 17.62 -8.07
N VAL A 233 -11.38 17.11 -7.59
CA VAL A 233 -10.47 17.89 -6.75
C VAL A 233 -9.64 18.89 -7.58
N ARG A 234 -9.25 18.53 -8.81
CA ARG A 234 -8.45 19.39 -9.69
C ARG A 234 -9.25 20.57 -10.24
N SER A 235 -10.51 20.37 -10.61
CA SER A 235 -11.42 21.47 -10.98
C SER A 235 -11.66 22.43 -9.81
N ARG A 236 -11.42 21.97 -8.57
CA ARG A 236 -11.41 22.79 -7.34
C ARG A 236 -10.02 23.25 -6.92
N LEU A 237 -9.07 23.19 -7.84
CA LEU A 237 -7.73 23.78 -7.72
C LEU A 237 -6.86 23.18 -6.59
N VAL A 238 -7.27 22.03 -6.04
CA VAL A 238 -6.44 21.24 -5.13
C VAL A 238 -5.37 20.51 -5.92
N ARG A 239 -4.16 20.45 -5.37
CA ARG A 239 -3.07 19.66 -5.95
C ARG A 239 -3.44 18.19 -5.84
N ALA A 240 -3.45 17.49 -6.98
CA ALA A 240 -3.72 16.07 -6.99
C ALA A 240 -2.79 15.31 -7.91
N GLU A 241 -2.50 14.07 -7.54
CA GLU A 241 -1.69 13.11 -8.30
C GLU A 241 -2.38 11.76 -8.33
N ILE A 242 -2.23 11.04 -9.44
CA ILE A 242 -2.63 9.64 -9.56
C ILE A 242 -1.37 8.78 -9.56
N ILE A 243 -1.32 7.78 -8.68
CA ILE A 243 -0.27 6.78 -8.63
C ILE A 243 -0.86 5.45 -9.12
N PRO A 244 -0.32 4.86 -10.20
CA PRO A 244 -0.84 3.61 -10.74
C PRO A 244 -0.65 2.45 -9.73
N GLY A 245 -1.50 1.45 -9.85
CA GLY A 245 -1.42 0.19 -9.11
C GLY A 245 -1.41 -1.01 -10.02
N ILE A 246 -1.07 -2.17 -9.48
CA ILE A 246 -1.22 -3.43 -10.21
C ILE A 246 -2.71 -3.79 -10.26
N SER A 247 -3.34 -3.69 -11.43
CA SER A 247 -4.75 -4.08 -11.58
C SER A 247 -4.95 -5.58 -11.34
N SER A 248 -6.14 -5.96 -10.86
CA SER A 248 -6.51 -7.36 -10.57
C SER A 248 -6.39 -8.27 -11.78
N ALA A 249 -6.56 -7.74 -13.00
CA ALA A 249 -6.30 -8.53 -14.21
C ALA A 249 -4.85 -9.01 -14.29
N PHE A 250 -3.86 -8.16 -14.00
CA PHE A 250 -2.44 -8.53 -14.11
C PHE A 250 -2.05 -9.57 -13.07
N ALA A 251 -2.50 -9.42 -11.83
CA ALA A 251 -2.26 -10.43 -10.81
C ALA A 251 -2.99 -11.74 -11.11
N ALA A 252 -4.23 -11.66 -11.60
CA ALA A 252 -4.98 -12.84 -12.02
C ALA A 252 -4.27 -13.59 -13.15
N ALA A 253 -3.83 -12.87 -14.18
CA ALA A 253 -3.05 -13.39 -15.30
C ALA A 253 -1.76 -14.06 -14.82
N ALA A 254 -0.97 -13.37 -13.99
CA ALA A 254 0.29 -13.91 -13.46
C ALA A 254 0.07 -15.17 -12.60
N ASN A 255 -0.95 -15.17 -11.76
CA ASN A 255 -1.24 -16.29 -10.85
C ASN A 255 -1.87 -17.50 -11.56
N ALA A 256 -2.64 -17.27 -12.62
CA ALA A 256 -3.22 -18.34 -13.43
C ALA A 256 -2.32 -18.77 -14.61
N VAL A 257 -1.20 -18.06 -14.81
CA VAL A 257 -0.28 -18.22 -15.95
C VAL A 257 -1.06 -18.09 -17.27
N VAL A 258 -1.89 -17.06 -17.35
CA VAL A 258 -2.67 -16.70 -18.54
C VAL A 258 -2.06 -15.43 -19.12
N PRO A 259 -1.23 -15.51 -20.16
CA PRO A 259 -0.70 -14.32 -20.81
C PRO A 259 -1.83 -13.54 -21.48
N PHE A 260 -1.78 -12.20 -21.46
CA PHE A 260 -2.74 -11.40 -22.23
C PHE A 260 -2.50 -11.51 -23.74
N THR A 261 -1.25 -11.73 -24.12
CA THR A 261 -0.77 -11.84 -25.49
C THR A 261 0.33 -12.89 -25.55
N GLU A 262 0.36 -13.69 -26.60
CA GLU A 262 1.37 -14.72 -26.81
C GLU A 262 1.63 -14.89 -28.30
N ARG A 263 2.90 -15.03 -28.68
CA ARG A 263 3.30 -15.14 -30.08
C ARG A 263 2.54 -16.29 -30.75
N ALA A 264 2.00 -16.02 -31.94
CA ALA A 264 1.18 -16.96 -32.73
C ALA A 264 -0.18 -17.35 -32.13
N LEU A 265 -0.55 -16.83 -30.95
CA LEU A 265 -1.83 -17.13 -30.29
C LEU A 265 -2.72 -15.91 -30.06
N ALA A 266 -2.15 -14.81 -29.56
CA ALA A 266 -2.87 -13.57 -29.29
C ALA A 266 -1.95 -12.35 -29.39
N SER A 267 -2.36 -11.35 -30.15
CA SER A 267 -1.67 -10.08 -30.37
C SER A 267 -2.42 -8.88 -29.78
N SER A 268 -3.67 -9.08 -29.36
CA SER A 268 -4.55 -8.03 -28.84
C SER A 268 -5.31 -8.48 -27.59
N VAL A 269 -5.60 -7.52 -26.71
CA VAL A 269 -6.34 -7.73 -25.47
C VAL A 269 -7.37 -6.63 -25.27
N ALA A 270 -8.56 -6.99 -24.78
CA ALA A 270 -9.60 -6.04 -24.39
C ALA A 270 -10.02 -6.22 -22.93
N PHE A 271 -9.93 -5.14 -22.14
CA PHE A 271 -10.42 -5.10 -20.77
C PHE A 271 -11.85 -4.54 -20.75
N LEU A 272 -12.78 -5.30 -20.17
CA LEU A 272 -14.22 -5.04 -20.23
C LEU A 272 -14.84 -5.07 -18.84
N SER A 273 -15.85 -4.24 -18.59
CA SER A 273 -16.71 -4.37 -17.41
C SER A 273 -17.93 -5.21 -17.79
N GLY A 274 -18.17 -6.30 -17.06
CA GLY A 274 -19.34 -7.15 -17.21
C GLY A 274 -20.49 -6.83 -16.26
N HIS A 275 -20.49 -5.66 -15.61
CA HIS A 275 -21.49 -5.31 -14.59
C HIS A 275 -22.83 -4.89 -15.19
N ASP A 276 -22.80 -3.95 -16.15
CA ASP A 276 -23.99 -3.40 -16.82
C ASP A 276 -24.10 -4.00 -18.23
N MET A 277 -24.84 -5.10 -18.35
CA MET A 277 -24.92 -5.90 -19.57
C MET A 277 -25.41 -5.12 -20.79
N HIS A 278 -26.23 -4.07 -20.60
CA HIS A 278 -26.71 -3.22 -21.70
C HIS A 278 -25.59 -2.40 -22.36
N LYS A 279 -24.48 -2.18 -21.66
CA LYS A 279 -23.32 -1.43 -22.17
C LYS A 279 -22.20 -2.33 -22.69
N VAL A 280 -22.29 -3.65 -22.47
CA VAL A 280 -21.27 -4.58 -22.91
C VAL A 280 -21.34 -4.72 -24.43
N LYS A 281 -20.25 -4.36 -25.09
CA LYS A 281 -20.02 -4.61 -26.51
C LYS A 281 -18.77 -5.47 -26.62
N ILE A 282 -18.85 -6.59 -27.34
CA ILE A 282 -17.70 -7.48 -27.53
C ILE A 282 -16.81 -6.91 -28.64
N PRO A 283 -15.60 -6.42 -28.34
CA PRO A 283 -14.70 -5.92 -29.36
C PRO A 283 -14.02 -7.07 -30.09
N GLN A 284 -13.52 -6.83 -31.30
CA GLN A 284 -12.59 -7.75 -31.95
C GLN A 284 -11.22 -7.67 -31.26
N ALA A 285 -10.91 -8.67 -30.45
CA ALA A 285 -9.63 -8.86 -29.78
C ALA A 285 -9.36 -10.35 -29.57
N ASP A 286 -8.09 -10.74 -29.49
CA ASP A 286 -7.70 -12.16 -29.34
C ASP A 286 -7.95 -12.69 -27.92
N THR A 287 -7.84 -11.82 -26.91
CA THR A 287 -8.11 -12.13 -25.50
C THR A 287 -9.06 -11.10 -24.89
N LEU A 288 -10.18 -11.57 -24.32
CA LEU A 288 -11.12 -10.74 -23.57
C LEU A 288 -10.91 -10.94 -22.08
N VAL A 289 -10.92 -9.84 -21.31
CA VAL A 289 -10.71 -9.85 -19.86
C VAL A 289 -11.83 -9.07 -19.18
N PHE A 290 -12.73 -9.78 -18.51
CA PHE A 290 -13.88 -9.19 -17.84
C PHE A 290 -13.64 -8.96 -16.35
N PHE A 291 -13.87 -7.71 -15.94
CA PHE A 291 -14.02 -7.29 -14.56
C PHE A 291 -15.50 -7.28 -14.19
N MET A 292 -15.82 -7.53 -12.91
CA MET A 292 -17.20 -7.41 -12.39
C MET A 292 -18.26 -8.24 -13.16
N GLY A 293 -17.85 -9.27 -13.89
CA GLY A 293 -18.74 -10.13 -14.69
C GLY A 293 -19.22 -11.39 -13.97
N ALA A 294 -18.78 -11.62 -12.73
CA ALA A 294 -18.98 -12.87 -12.01
C ALA A 294 -20.47 -13.25 -11.82
N SER A 295 -21.31 -12.26 -11.51
CA SER A 295 -22.77 -12.44 -11.40
C SER A 295 -23.47 -12.64 -12.74
N ASN A 296 -22.88 -12.10 -13.82
CA ASN A 296 -23.46 -12.08 -15.16
C ASN A 296 -22.78 -13.10 -16.09
N GLN A 297 -22.03 -14.07 -15.55
CA GLN A 297 -21.17 -14.96 -16.32
C GLN A 297 -21.89 -15.71 -17.46
N GLN A 298 -23.14 -16.13 -17.22
CA GLN A 298 -23.91 -16.91 -18.18
C GLN A 298 -24.35 -16.03 -19.35
N GLU A 299 -24.80 -14.81 -19.05
CA GLU A 299 -25.22 -13.84 -20.06
C GLU A 299 -24.03 -13.36 -20.88
N LEU A 300 -22.88 -13.11 -20.23
CA LEU A 300 -21.61 -12.82 -20.92
C LEU A 300 -21.21 -13.96 -21.86
N ALA A 301 -21.25 -15.21 -21.40
CA ALA A 301 -20.90 -16.36 -22.25
C ALA A 301 -21.82 -16.45 -23.48
N ARG A 302 -23.14 -16.29 -23.29
CA ARG A 302 -24.12 -16.28 -24.39
C ARG A 302 -23.86 -15.14 -25.37
N LEU A 303 -23.58 -13.93 -24.87
CA LEU A 303 -23.28 -12.77 -25.71
C LEU A 303 -22.01 -13.01 -26.55
N ILE A 304 -20.94 -13.52 -25.93
CA ILE A 304 -19.68 -13.79 -26.63
C ILE A 304 -19.86 -14.85 -27.74
N VAL A 305 -20.62 -15.92 -27.46
CA VAL A 305 -20.95 -16.94 -28.48
C VAL A 305 -21.82 -16.36 -29.59
N ALA A 306 -22.81 -15.52 -29.27
CA ALA A 306 -23.66 -14.85 -30.24
C ALA A 306 -22.87 -13.91 -31.18
N GLU A 307 -21.78 -13.31 -30.68
CA GLU A 307 -20.84 -12.50 -31.46
C GLU A 307 -19.82 -13.34 -32.26
N GLY A 308 -20.02 -14.66 -32.34
CA GLY A 308 -19.32 -15.56 -33.27
C GLY A 308 -18.14 -16.33 -32.67
N TRP A 309 -17.91 -16.26 -31.36
CA TRP A 309 -16.85 -17.07 -30.72
C TRP A 309 -17.29 -18.53 -30.55
N PRO A 310 -16.43 -19.52 -30.83
CA PRO A 310 -16.77 -20.93 -30.62
C PRO A 310 -17.08 -21.24 -29.16
N GLU A 311 -18.07 -22.10 -28.88
CA GLU A 311 -18.40 -22.51 -27.50
C GLU A 311 -17.23 -23.25 -26.81
N SER A 312 -16.33 -23.85 -27.59
CA SER A 312 -15.10 -24.48 -27.13
C SER A 312 -13.98 -23.50 -26.77
N THR A 313 -14.19 -22.19 -26.96
CA THR A 313 -13.18 -21.18 -26.64
C THR A 313 -12.78 -21.29 -25.17
N PRO A 314 -11.47 -21.41 -24.87
CA PRO A 314 -11.01 -21.55 -23.50
C PRO A 314 -11.37 -20.34 -22.61
N VAL A 315 -11.66 -20.65 -21.35
CA VAL A 315 -11.98 -19.69 -20.30
C VAL A 315 -11.15 -19.99 -19.06
N ALA A 316 -10.60 -18.94 -18.45
CA ALA A 316 -10.03 -19.00 -17.12
C ALA A 316 -10.69 -17.97 -16.21
N VAL A 317 -11.06 -18.38 -15.00
CA VAL A 317 -11.64 -17.50 -13.99
C VAL A 317 -10.74 -17.51 -12.77
N VAL A 318 -10.33 -16.33 -12.33
CA VAL A 318 -9.53 -16.16 -11.12
C VAL A 318 -10.36 -15.40 -10.10
N HIS A 319 -10.81 -16.12 -9.09
CA HIS A 319 -11.47 -15.56 -7.92
C HIS A 319 -10.44 -15.07 -6.92
N ASN A 320 -10.70 -13.90 -6.31
CA ASN A 320 -9.91 -13.32 -5.23
C ASN A 320 -8.41 -13.28 -5.54
N ALA A 321 -8.08 -12.81 -6.74
CA ALA A 321 -6.72 -12.80 -7.27
C ALA A 321 -5.73 -12.13 -6.29
N SER A 322 -4.55 -12.74 -6.13
CA SER A 322 -3.47 -12.35 -5.21
C SER A 322 -3.76 -12.54 -3.71
N ASN A 323 -5.01 -12.68 -3.31
CA ASN A 323 -5.38 -12.85 -1.91
C ASN A 323 -5.30 -14.33 -1.44
N PRO A 324 -5.33 -14.55 -0.12
CA PRO A 324 -5.15 -15.89 0.45
C PRO A 324 -6.28 -16.87 0.06
N GLY A 325 -7.50 -16.38 -0.17
CA GLY A 325 -8.64 -17.18 -0.66
C GLY A 325 -8.74 -17.36 -2.18
N GLN A 326 -7.65 -17.16 -2.92
CA GLN A 326 -7.67 -17.25 -4.40
C GLN A 326 -8.11 -18.64 -4.88
N ARG A 327 -8.96 -18.68 -5.92
CA ARG A 327 -9.31 -19.91 -6.64
C ARG A 327 -9.23 -19.69 -8.14
N ILE A 328 -8.77 -20.70 -8.87
CA ILE A 328 -8.70 -20.66 -10.33
C ILE A 328 -9.62 -21.75 -10.87
N TYR A 329 -10.50 -21.37 -11.78
CA TYR A 329 -11.33 -22.29 -12.54
C TYR A 329 -10.94 -22.19 -14.01
N LYS A 330 -10.84 -23.33 -14.69
CA LYS A 330 -10.59 -23.42 -16.12
C LYS A 330 -11.71 -24.23 -16.76
N GLY A 331 -12.02 -23.87 -18.00
CA GLY A 331 -13.08 -24.49 -18.77
C GLY A 331 -13.16 -23.85 -20.15
N ASN A 332 -14.36 -23.79 -20.69
CA ASN A 332 -14.66 -23.12 -21.95
C ASN A 332 -15.96 -22.31 -21.85
N LEU A 333 -16.35 -21.62 -22.92
CA LEU A 333 -17.58 -20.81 -22.95
C LEU A 333 -18.84 -21.65 -22.72
N SER A 334 -18.89 -22.90 -23.20
CA SER A 334 -20.03 -23.79 -22.94
C SER A 334 -20.21 -24.06 -21.45
N GLU A 335 -19.13 -24.42 -20.75
CA GLU A 335 -19.18 -24.66 -19.31
C GLU A 335 -19.50 -23.40 -18.50
N LEU A 336 -18.97 -22.24 -18.92
CA LEU A 336 -19.27 -20.96 -18.28
C LEU A 336 -20.76 -20.58 -18.42
N LYS A 337 -21.39 -20.94 -19.54
CA LYS A 337 -22.83 -20.75 -19.84
C LYS A 337 -23.73 -21.59 -18.92
N GLU A 338 -23.30 -22.77 -18.50
CA GLU A 338 -24.11 -23.72 -17.70
C GLU A 338 -24.00 -23.54 -16.18
N LYS A 339 -23.01 -22.78 -15.71
CA LYS A 339 -22.67 -22.68 -14.28
C LYS A 339 -23.73 -21.89 -13.50
N GLY A 340 -24.60 -22.58 -12.76
CA GLY A 340 -25.88 -22.08 -12.23
C GLY A 340 -25.85 -21.00 -11.13
N SER A 341 -24.92 -21.06 -10.17
CA SER A 341 -24.96 -20.21 -8.95
C SER A 341 -24.18 -18.89 -9.02
N GLY A 342 -23.71 -18.48 -10.21
CA GLY A 342 -22.81 -17.33 -10.37
C GLY A 342 -21.42 -17.57 -9.80
N LEU A 343 -20.40 -16.90 -10.33
CA LEU A 343 -19.06 -17.00 -9.76
C LEU A 343 -18.95 -16.14 -8.50
N PRO A 344 -18.15 -16.56 -7.50
CA PRO A 344 -17.90 -15.73 -6.33
C PRO A 344 -17.19 -14.43 -6.75
N SER A 345 -17.57 -13.31 -6.14
CA SER A 345 -16.92 -12.01 -6.35
C SER A 345 -15.90 -11.70 -5.24
N PRO A 346 -14.80 -11.00 -5.53
CA PRO A 346 -14.37 -10.52 -6.85
C PRO A 346 -13.76 -11.63 -7.71
N SER A 347 -14.01 -11.62 -9.03
CA SER A 347 -13.40 -12.52 -10.00
C SER A 347 -13.03 -11.79 -11.29
N ILE A 348 -11.96 -12.25 -11.94
CA ILE A 348 -11.55 -11.86 -13.30
C ILE A 348 -11.75 -13.05 -14.22
N ILE A 349 -12.40 -12.82 -15.37
CA ILE A 349 -12.70 -13.85 -16.37
C ILE A 349 -11.87 -13.54 -17.62
N PHE A 350 -11.05 -14.49 -18.04
CA PHE A 350 -10.29 -14.48 -19.28
C PHE A 350 -10.98 -15.38 -20.29
N VAL A 351 -11.13 -14.91 -21.52
CA VAL A 351 -11.71 -15.66 -22.64
C VAL A 351 -10.77 -15.53 -23.84
N GLY A 352 -10.38 -16.65 -24.42
CA GLY A 352 -9.49 -16.68 -25.58
C GLY A 352 -8.49 -17.84 -25.52
N LYS A 353 -7.74 -18.05 -26.60
CA LYS A 353 -6.78 -19.17 -26.70
C LYS A 353 -5.74 -19.17 -25.57
N THR A 354 -5.30 -17.99 -25.15
CA THR A 354 -4.35 -17.80 -24.03
C THR A 354 -4.86 -18.30 -22.69
N ALA A 355 -6.18 -18.47 -22.51
CA ALA A 355 -6.75 -19.06 -21.30
C ALA A 355 -6.64 -20.60 -21.27
N GLY A 356 -6.39 -21.25 -22.41
CA GLY A 356 -6.31 -22.70 -22.55
C GLY A 356 -4.89 -23.26 -22.49
N GLU A 357 -3.89 -22.51 -22.94
CA GLU A 357 -2.48 -22.91 -22.90
C GLU A 357 -1.96 -22.85 -21.46
N PHE A 358 -1.54 -23.98 -20.91
CA PHE A 358 -0.92 -24.03 -19.60
C PHE A 358 0.16 -25.09 -19.49
N SER A 359 1.30 -24.69 -18.94
CA SER A 359 2.24 -25.57 -18.26
C SER A 359 2.71 -24.93 -16.94
N GLY A 360 2.16 -25.40 -15.81
CA GLY A 360 2.70 -25.15 -14.46
C GLY A 360 2.10 -23.97 -13.68
N MET A 361 1.79 -24.21 -12.40
CA MET A 361 1.55 -23.12 -11.44
C MET A 361 2.87 -22.39 -11.20
N GLN A 362 2.84 -21.10 -10.85
CA GLN A 362 4.05 -20.48 -10.31
C GLN A 362 4.51 -21.30 -9.10
N ASN A 363 5.77 -21.77 -9.12
CA ASN A 363 6.39 -22.52 -8.03
C ASN A 363 6.56 -21.63 -6.78
N LYS A 364 5.46 -21.34 -6.11
CA LYS A 364 5.42 -20.54 -4.89
C LYS A 364 5.54 -21.45 -3.68
N TRP A 365 6.28 -20.99 -2.69
CA TRP A 365 6.44 -21.68 -1.42
C TRP A 365 5.92 -20.80 -0.30
N LEU A 366 5.12 -21.39 0.60
CA LEU A 366 4.66 -20.72 1.80
C LEU A 366 5.83 -20.58 2.78
N TYR A 367 6.21 -19.36 3.14
CA TYR A 367 7.28 -19.09 4.10
C TYR A 367 6.70 -18.66 5.44
N THR A 368 6.96 -19.43 6.50
CA THR A 368 6.20 -19.34 7.78
C THR A 368 6.87 -18.52 8.88
N GLY A 369 8.09 -18.02 8.64
CA GLY A 369 8.91 -17.37 9.67
C GLY A 369 8.36 -16.01 10.14
N ALA A 370 8.88 -15.51 11.26
CA ALA A 370 8.42 -14.22 11.83
C ALA A 370 8.85 -12.97 11.03
N SER A 371 9.88 -13.03 10.18
CA SER A 371 10.28 -11.89 9.33
C SER A 371 10.91 -12.31 8.00
N LEU A 372 10.91 -11.37 7.05
CA LEU A 372 11.46 -11.52 5.70
C LEU A 372 12.97 -11.28 5.58
N ASP A 373 13.70 -10.85 6.62
CA ASP A 373 15.05 -10.27 6.44
C ASP A 373 16.05 -11.17 5.70
N GLU A 374 15.88 -12.49 5.79
CA GLU A 374 16.72 -13.48 5.11
C GLU A 374 16.25 -13.86 3.70
N VAL A 375 15.02 -13.51 3.35
CA VAL A 375 14.37 -13.92 2.10
C VAL A 375 13.64 -12.77 1.39
N LYS A 376 13.92 -11.53 1.78
CA LYS A 376 13.23 -10.32 1.33
C LYS A 376 13.16 -10.16 -0.20
N TYR A 377 14.12 -10.74 -0.92
CA TYR A 377 14.22 -10.65 -2.37
C TYR A 377 13.82 -11.95 -3.10
N ARG A 378 13.35 -12.97 -2.38
CA ARG A 378 12.91 -14.23 -2.97
C ARG A 378 11.48 -14.10 -3.47
N THR A 379 11.30 -14.08 -4.79
CA THR A 379 9.99 -13.94 -5.43
C THR A 379 9.20 -15.24 -5.45
N ASP A 380 9.83 -16.39 -5.21
CA ASP A 380 9.20 -17.69 -5.08
C ASP A 380 8.59 -17.93 -3.69
N LEU A 381 8.88 -17.07 -2.69
CA LEU A 381 8.32 -17.22 -1.36
C LEU A 381 7.15 -16.27 -1.13
N VAL A 382 6.06 -16.78 -0.56
CA VAL A 382 4.97 -15.97 -0.03
C VAL A 382 5.07 -16.01 1.48
N HIS A 383 5.37 -14.87 2.09
CA HIS A 383 5.50 -14.78 3.53
C HIS A 383 4.14 -14.79 4.21
N THR A 384 3.95 -15.74 5.11
CA THR A 384 2.78 -15.82 5.98
C THR A 384 3.31 -16.05 7.38
N PRO A 385 3.53 -14.98 8.16
CA PRO A 385 4.11 -15.09 9.49
C PRO A 385 3.14 -15.82 10.43
N LEU A 386 3.36 -17.11 10.64
CA LEU A 386 2.52 -17.93 11.53
C LEU A 386 2.87 -17.71 13.00
N ILE A 387 4.05 -17.17 13.26
CA ILE A 387 4.53 -16.80 14.58
C ILE A 387 4.84 -15.31 14.63
N ALA A 388 4.72 -14.73 15.81
CA ALA A 388 5.25 -13.43 16.15
C ALA A 388 6.29 -13.56 17.27
N ILE A 389 7.17 -12.57 17.37
CA ILE A 389 8.13 -12.48 18.47
C ILE A 389 7.73 -11.29 19.31
N GLU A 390 7.41 -11.53 20.58
CA GLU A 390 6.96 -10.50 21.50
C GLU A 390 7.95 -10.31 22.65
N PRO A 391 8.12 -9.08 23.15
CA PRO A 391 8.89 -8.85 24.36
C PRO A 391 8.22 -9.49 25.59
N VAL A 392 9.04 -10.02 26.50
CA VAL A 392 8.58 -10.42 27.84
C VAL A 392 8.57 -9.20 28.76
N VAL A 393 7.58 -9.13 29.66
CA VAL A 393 7.52 -8.10 30.71
C VAL A 393 8.61 -8.36 31.74
N LEU A 394 9.45 -7.35 31.96
CA LEU A 394 10.59 -7.48 32.87
C LEU A 394 10.15 -7.54 34.33
N ASN A 395 10.31 -8.72 34.92
CA ASN A 395 10.26 -8.89 36.38
C ASN A 395 11.56 -8.42 37.06
N HIS A 396 11.57 -8.50 38.40
CA HIS A 396 12.72 -8.10 39.22
C HIS A 396 14.03 -8.83 38.87
N HIS A 397 13.98 -10.13 38.57
CA HIS A 397 15.17 -10.91 38.19
C HIS A 397 15.81 -10.44 36.89
N HIS A 398 15.00 -10.07 35.88
CA HIS A 398 15.54 -9.53 34.64
C HIS A 398 16.27 -8.20 34.88
N ARG A 399 15.67 -7.31 35.67
CA ARG A 399 16.29 -6.01 36.01
C ARG A 399 17.60 -6.21 36.76
N LEU A 400 17.61 -7.09 37.77
CA LEU A 400 18.83 -7.43 38.51
C LEU A 400 19.95 -7.93 37.59
N ALA A 401 19.65 -8.85 36.67
CA ALA A 401 20.65 -9.38 35.74
C ALA A 401 21.19 -8.31 34.78
N MET A 402 20.34 -7.38 34.33
CA MET A 402 20.75 -6.25 33.49
C MET A 402 21.51 -5.18 34.28
N ASP A 403 21.18 -4.98 35.55
CA ASP A 403 21.89 -4.07 36.44
C ASP A 403 23.27 -4.59 36.79
N SER A 404 23.40 -5.91 36.96
CA SER A 404 24.64 -6.59 37.30
C SER A 404 25.44 -7.10 36.08
N LEU A 405 25.31 -6.49 34.90
CA LEU A 405 26.01 -6.98 33.69
C LEU A 405 27.52 -7.18 33.89
N LYS A 406 28.16 -6.32 34.68
CA LYS A 406 29.60 -6.39 34.99
C LYS A 406 30.00 -7.60 35.84
N SER A 407 29.05 -8.34 36.43
CA SER A 407 29.34 -9.56 37.20
C SER A 407 29.48 -10.81 36.32
N TYR A 408 29.15 -10.71 35.04
CA TYR A 408 29.32 -11.79 34.08
C TYR A 408 30.67 -11.66 33.38
N ASP A 409 31.29 -12.79 33.09
CA ASP A 409 32.50 -12.85 32.28
C ASP A 409 32.16 -12.83 30.78
N ARG A 410 30.96 -13.35 30.43
CA ARG A 410 30.57 -13.59 29.05
C ARG A 410 29.07 -13.46 28.82
N ILE A 411 28.70 -12.95 27.64
CA ILE A 411 27.34 -13.02 27.10
C ILE A 411 27.33 -13.87 25.83
N VAL A 412 26.44 -14.85 25.76
CA VAL A 412 26.31 -15.75 24.60
C VAL A 412 24.97 -15.53 23.90
N PHE A 413 25.01 -15.00 22.68
CA PHE A 413 23.84 -14.79 21.83
C PHE A 413 23.61 -15.99 20.91
N SER A 414 22.44 -16.62 21.06
CA SER A 414 22.03 -17.80 20.29
C SER A 414 21.16 -17.48 19.07
N GLY A 415 20.75 -16.23 18.89
CA GLY A 415 19.93 -15.81 17.76
C GLY A 415 19.77 -14.30 17.67
N ARG A 416 19.38 -13.79 16.50
CA ARG A 416 19.19 -12.35 16.25
C ARG A 416 18.17 -11.68 17.17
N TYR A 417 17.08 -12.37 17.51
CA TYR A 417 16.06 -11.79 18.40
C TYR A 417 16.58 -11.61 19.83
N ALA A 418 17.45 -12.52 20.29
CA ALA A 418 18.13 -12.34 21.56
C ALA A 418 18.99 -11.08 21.57
N VAL A 419 19.64 -10.75 20.44
CA VAL A 419 20.38 -9.49 20.29
C VAL A 419 19.42 -8.30 20.32
N TYR A 420 18.38 -8.30 19.50
CA TYR A 420 17.47 -7.16 19.40
C TYR A 420 16.81 -6.82 20.72
N TYR A 421 16.22 -7.81 21.39
CA TYR A 421 15.54 -7.59 22.66
C TYR A 421 16.51 -7.30 23.81
N PHE A 422 17.73 -7.85 23.80
CA PHE A 422 18.75 -7.47 24.78
C PHE A 422 19.09 -5.99 24.68
N PHE A 423 19.35 -5.49 23.47
CA PHE A 423 19.68 -4.09 23.27
C PHE A 423 18.49 -3.16 23.52
N GLU A 424 17.28 -3.55 23.13
CA GLU A 424 16.06 -2.82 23.49
C GLU A 424 15.97 -2.64 25.01
N ARG A 425 16.13 -3.72 25.77
CA ARG A 425 16.10 -3.64 27.25
C ARG A 425 17.27 -2.90 27.85
N LEU A 426 18.44 -2.96 27.24
CA LEU A 426 19.60 -2.18 27.66
C LEU A 426 19.29 -0.68 27.57
N PHE A 427 18.74 -0.25 26.43
CA PHE A 427 18.37 1.15 26.20
C PHE A 427 17.19 1.60 27.06
N ASP A 428 16.17 0.75 27.26
CA ASP A 428 15.03 1.05 28.15
C ASP A 428 15.46 1.33 29.59
N LEU A 429 16.59 0.75 30.02
CA LEU A 429 17.18 0.95 31.34
C LEU A 429 18.17 2.12 31.39
N GLY A 430 18.27 2.92 30.33
CA GLY A 430 19.19 4.06 30.24
C GLY A 430 20.67 3.66 30.09
N LYS A 431 20.94 2.39 29.74
CA LYS A 431 22.29 1.86 29.48
C LYS A 431 22.58 1.86 27.99
N ASP A 432 23.85 1.72 27.62
CA ASP A 432 24.24 1.58 26.23
C ASP A 432 25.39 0.59 26.03
N VAL A 433 25.91 0.50 24.81
CA VAL A 433 26.98 -0.44 24.44
C VAL A 433 28.23 -0.31 25.31
N ARG A 434 28.49 0.86 25.92
CA ARG A 434 29.62 1.09 26.83
C ARG A 434 29.48 0.31 28.14
N ASP A 435 28.24 0.00 28.56
CA ASP A 435 27.98 -0.85 29.73
C ASP A 435 28.41 -2.31 29.51
N LEU A 436 28.70 -2.69 28.27
CA LEU A 436 29.22 -4.02 27.92
C LEU A 436 30.75 -4.09 27.94
N TYR A 437 31.44 -2.99 28.25
CA TYR A 437 32.91 -2.97 28.30
C TYR A 437 33.46 -4.00 29.31
N GLY A 438 34.40 -4.82 28.86
CA GLY A 438 35.05 -5.87 29.66
C GLY A 438 34.39 -7.24 29.57
N LEU A 439 33.18 -7.35 29.00
CA LEU A 439 32.52 -8.63 28.77
C LEU A 439 33.01 -9.29 27.48
N LYS A 440 33.21 -10.61 27.50
CA LYS A 440 33.37 -11.41 26.28
C LYS A 440 31.99 -11.58 25.64
N ILE A 441 31.86 -11.29 24.34
CA ILE A 441 30.58 -11.38 23.63
C ILE A 441 30.69 -12.37 22.51
N ASP A 442 29.80 -13.36 22.56
CA ASP A 442 29.88 -14.55 21.75
C ASP A 442 28.60 -14.76 20.95
N SER A 443 28.74 -15.24 19.71
CA SER A 443 27.61 -15.47 18.80
C SER A 443 27.67 -16.86 18.17
N ILE A 444 26.52 -17.55 18.11
CA ILE A 444 26.45 -18.91 17.54
C ILE A 444 26.62 -18.91 16.02
N GLY A 445 26.00 -17.98 15.30
CA GLY A 445 25.93 -18.02 13.84
C GLY A 445 25.94 -16.64 13.19
N LYS A 446 26.18 -16.60 11.87
CA LYS A 446 26.40 -15.38 11.09
C LYS A 446 25.25 -14.38 11.17
N THR A 447 24.00 -14.87 11.23
CA THR A 447 22.82 -14.01 11.37
C THR A 447 22.81 -13.27 12.71
N THR A 448 23.31 -13.91 13.77
CA THR A 448 23.46 -13.31 15.10
C THR A 448 24.60 -12.31 15.11
N SER A 449 25.75 -12.65 14.50
CA SER A 449 26.88 -11.73 14.32
C SER A 449 26.50 -10.47 13.53
N LYS A 450 25.66 -10.61 12.50
CA LYS A 450 25.13 -9.46 11.73
C LYS A 450 24.27 -8.55 12.61
N ALA A 451 23.34 -9.12 13.38
CA ALA A 451 22.51 -8.35 14.31
C ALA A 451 23.35 -7.62 15.37
N LEU A 452 24.42 -8.23 15.88
CA LEU A 452 25.36 -7.57 16.80
C LEU A 452 26.09 -6.39 16.13
N ARG A 453 26.50 -6.55 14.86
CA ARG A 453 27.15 -5.48 14.09
C ARG A 453 26.25 -4.27 13.90
N GLU A 454 24.96 -4.48 13.66
CA GLU A 454 23.96 -3.41 13.58
C GLU A 454 23.80 -2.65 14.91
N LYS A 455 24.23 -3.23 16.03
CA LYS A 455 24.29 -2.60 17.35
C LYS A 455 25.69 -2.07 17.71
N GLY A 456 26.61 -2.05 16.75
CA GLY A 456 27.98 -1.52 16.94
C GLY A 456 28.99 -2.53 17.48
N LEU A 457 28.66 -3.83 17.56
CA LEU A 457 29.56 -4.87 18.05
C LEU A 457 30.07 -5.76 16.92
N ILE A 458 31.39 -5.80 16.73
CA ILE A 458 32.03 -6.70 15.75
C ILE A 458 32.34 -8.02 16.45
N VAL A 459 31.48 -9.01 16.24
CA VAL A 459 31.63 -10.37 16.78
C VAL A 459 31.63 -11.36 15.61
N GLN A 460 32.56 -12.31 15.58
CA GLN A 460 32.53 -13.39 14.60
C GLN A 460 31.78 -14.62 15.17
N PRO A 461 31.15 -15.46 14.34
CA PRO A 461 30.60 -16.73 14.79
C PRO A 461 31.72 -17.59 15.39
N LEU A 462 31.47 -18.17 16.56
CA LEU A 462 32.49 -18.97 17.25
C LEU A 462 32.74 -20.32 16.58
N SER A 463 31.75 -20.86 15.87
CA SER A 463 31.88 -22.15 15.21
C SER A 463 31.57 -22.03 13.72
N GLU A 464 32.42 -22.67 12.90
CA GLU A 464 32.13 -22.88 11.48
C GLU A 464 30.82 -23.66 11.26
N LYS A 465 30.43 -24.51 12.22
CA LYS A 465 29.18 -25.29 12.17
C LYS A 465 27.94 -24.43 12.48
N GLU A 466 28.10 -23.18 12.91
CA GLU A 466 27.03 -22.23 13.25
C GLU A 466 25.91 -22.84 14.12
N SER A 467 26.29 -23.69 15.08
CA SER A 467 25.35 -24.50 15.87
C SER A 467 25.74 -24.55 17.34
N VAL A 468 24.75 -24.79 18.20
CA VAL A 468 24.95 -25.02 19.64
C VAL A 468 25.99 -26.12 19.89
N SER A 469 25.92 -27.22 19.13
CA SER A 469 26.89 -28.31 19.24
C SER A 469 28.31 -27.86 18.88
N GLY A 470 28.47 -27.08 17.81
CA GLY A 470 29.78 -26.58 17.40
C GLY A 470 30.38 -25.59 18.39
N MET A 471 29.56 -24.74 19.00
CA MET A 471 29.98 -23.83 20.08
C MET A 471 30.44 -24.60 21.33
N LEU A 472 29.67 -25.60 21.78
CA LEU A 472 30.03 -26.41 22.94
C LEU A 472 31.31 -27.22 22.73
N GLU A 473 31.53 -27.76 21.53
CA GLU A 473 32.77 -28.44 21.15
C GLU A 473 33.97 -27.49 21.22
N MET A 474 33.83 -26.28 20.68
CA MET A 474 34.89 -25.26 20.73
C MET A 474 35.18 -24.80 22.16
N TYR A 475 34.17 -24.52 22.98
CA TYR A 475 34.38 -24.18 24.39
C TYR A 475 35.06 -25.30 25.18
N GLY A 476 34.73 -26.57 24.89
CA GLY A 476 35.42 -27.71 25.48
C GLY A 476 36.91 -27.74 25.10
N ARG A 477 37.23 -27.49 23.82
CA ARG A 477 38.61 -27.40 23.33
C ARG A 477 39.38 -26.22 23.93
N GLU A 478 38.74 -25.06 24.05
CA GLU A 478 39.31 -23.84 24.63
C GLU A 478 39.28 -23.83 26.17
N ARG A 479 38.72 -24.88 26.78
CA ARG A 479 38.58 -25.02 28.24
C ARG A 479 37.85 -23.85 28.89
N VAL A 480 36.80 -23.35 28.25
CA VAL A 480 35.90 -22.34 28.83
C VAL A 480 35.10 -22.98 29.96
N SER A 481 35.55 -22.77 31.19
CA SER A 481 35.01 -23.36 32.41
C SER A 481 35.11 -22.37 33.57
N GLY A 482 34.23 -22.48 34.56
CA GLY A 482 34.21 -21.61 35.75
C GLY A 482 33.71 -20.19 35.51
N GLU A 483 33.37 -19.80 34.28
CA GLU A 483 32.87 -18.46 33.93
C GLU A 483 31.40 -18.29 34.34
N ASN A 484 31.03 -17.07 34.70
CA ASN A 484 29.66 -16.61 34.84
C ASN A 484 29.14 -16.14 33.47
N ILE A 485 28.24 -16.93 32.88
CA ILE A 485 27.74 -16.74 31.52
C ILE A 485 26.28 -16.29 31.56
N LEU A 486 25.99 -15.16 30.91
CA LEU A 486 24.63 -14.68 30.65
C LEU A 486 24.16 -15.13 29.26
N ILE A 487 22.93 -15.64 29.17
CA ILE A 487 22.33 -16.07 27.91
C ILE A 487 20.99 -15.37 27.73
N PRO A 488 20.95 -14.29 26.93
CA PRO A 488 19.69 -13.74 26.44
C PRO A 488 18.98 -14.77 25.56
N CYS A 489 17.74 -15.11 25.89
CA CYS A 489 17.00 -16.20 25.24
C CYS A 489 15.50 -15.94 25.18
N SER A 490 14.79 -16.84 24.47
CA SER A 490 13.33 -16.90 24.50
C SER A 490 12.83 -17.58 25.77
N ALA A 491 11.63 -17.20 26.22
CA ALA A 491 10.94 -17.87 27.32
C ALA A 491 10.74 -19.38 27.09
N GLN A 492 10.58 -19.80 25.82
CA GLN A 492 10.39 -21.20 25.42
C GLN A 492 11.69 -21.94 25.04
N SER A 493 12.86 -21.46 25.45
CA SER A 493 14.15 -22.11 25.12
C SER A 493 14.23 -23.56 25.65
N THR A 494 14.69 -24.51 24.82
CA THR A 494 14.79 -25.95 25.17
C THR A 494 15.93 -26.29 26.15
N GLY A 495 16.79 -25.33 26.47
CA GLY A 495 17.83 -25.50 27.50
C GLY A 495 19.09 -26.25 27.04
N THR A 496 19.21 -26.63 25.76
CA THR A 496 20.33 -27.46 25.28
C THR A 496 21.68 -26.78 25.44
N LEU A 497 21.77 -25.49 25.09
CA LEU A 497 23.00 -24.70 25.24
C LEU A 497 23.38 -24.58 26.72
N GLN A 498 22.40 -24.28 27.56
CA GLN A 498 22.54 -24.07 29.00
C GLN A 498 23.04 -25.32 29.70
N LYS A 499 22.41 -26.47 29.42
CA LYS A 499 22.82 -27.76 29.95
C LYS A 499 24.24 -28.11 29.52
N GLY A 500 24.60 -27.83 28.26
CA GLY A 500 25.94 -28.03 27.74
C GLY A 500 27.00 -27.19 28.46
N LEU A 501 26.74 -25.89 28.62
CA LEU A 501 27.66 -24.97 29.29
C LEU A 501 27.84 -25.27 30.78
N ARG A 502 26.77 -25.68 31.47
CA ARG A 502 26.82 -26.15 32.87
C ARG A 502 27.65 -27.44 32.99
N ARG A 503 27.55 -28.37 32.04
CA ARG A 503 28.39 -29.59 32.00
C ARG A 503 29.87 -29.29 31.80
N LEU A 504 30.21 -28.19 31.14
CA LEU A 504 31.58 -27.69 31.03
C LEU A 504 32.06 -26.98 32.31
N GLY A 505 31.25 -26.91 33.37
CA GLY A 505 31.61 -26.32 34.66
C GLY A 505 31.34 -24.82 34.78
N ASN A 506 30.55 -24.23 33.88
CA ASN A 506 30.22 -22.80 33.93
C ASN A 506 28.95 -22.53 34.76
N ARG A 507 28.87 -21.33 35.34
CA ARG A 507 27.66 -20.80 35.97
C ARG A 507 26.84 -20.07 34.92
N VAL A 508 25.62 -20.55 34.67
CA VAL A 508 24.80 -20.07 33.55
C VAL A 508 23.51 -19.44 34.04
N ASN A 509 23.35 -18.14 33.77
CA ASN A 509 22.10 -17.42 33.97
C ASN A 509 21.37 -17.19 32.65
N GLU A 510 20.07 -17.41 32.65
CA GLU A 510 19.19 -17.25 31.51
C GLU A 510 18.40 -15.97 31.65
N LEU A 511 18.44 -15.13 30.62
CA LEU A 511 17.70 -13.88 30.58
C LEU A 511 16.61 -13.99 29.52
N GLN A 512 15.40 -14.32 29.96
CA GLN A 512 14.24 -14.49 29.08
C GLN A 512 13.69 -13.12 28.69
N LEU A 513 13.98 -12.69 27.46
CA LEU A 513 13.66 -11.32 27.01
C LEU A 513 12.49 -11.24 26.04
N PHE A 514 12.18 -12.35 25.39
CA PHE A 514 11.15 -12.42 24.37
C PHE A 514 10.51 -13.80 24.38
N GLN A 515 9.35 -13.89 23.74
CA GLN A 515 8.62 -15.12 23.58
C GLN A 515 8.20 -15.28 22.12
N VAL A 516 8.16 -16.53 21.67
CA VAL A 516 7.56 -16.87 20.38
C VAL A 516 6.09 -17.20 20.63
N VAL A 517 5.20 -16.46 20.01
CA VAL A 517 3.75 -16.69 20.10
C VAL A 517 3.20 -17.01 18.72
N GLN A 518 2.03 -17.64 18.68
CA GLN A 518 1.27 -17.71 17.43
C GLN A 518 0.85 -16.30 17.04
N ASN A 519 1.01 -15.94 15.77
CA ASN A 519 0.57 -14.63 15.31
C ASN A 519 -0.96 -14.56 15.36
N GLU A 520 -1.52 -13.54 16.00
CA GLU A 520 -2.96 -13.39 16.16
C GLU A 520 -3.65 -12.96 14.86
N SER A 521 -2.93 -12.34 13.93
CA SER A 521 -3.50 -11.83 12.68
C SER A 521 -2.98 -12.57 11.46
N ILE A 522 -3.07 -13.90 11.51
CA ILE A 522 -2.68 -14.75 10.39
C ILE A 522 -3.73 -14.64 9.30
N VAL A 523 -3.32 -14.14 8.12
CA VAL A 523 -4.16 -14.22 6.92
C VAL A 523 -3.95 -15.60 6.29
N LYS A 524 -4.89 -16.53 6.57
CA LYS A 524 -4.82 -17.94 6.16
C LYS A 524 -4.81 -18.08 4.63
N GLN A 525 -3.81 -18.77 4.10
CA GLN A 525 -3.61 -18.99 2.67
C GLN A 525 -4.27 -20.27 2.17
N SER A 526 -4.77 -20.27 0.94
CA SER A 526 -5.20 -21.49 0.26
C SER A 526 -3.96 -22.31 -0.11
N LEU A 527 -3.78 -23.47 0.54
CA LEU A 527 -2.56 -24.28 0.37
C LEU A 527 -2.39 -24.85 -1.05
N ASP A 528 -3.49 -24.98 -1.80
CA ASP A 528 -3.49 -25.45 -3.19
C ASP A 528 -2.66 -24.59 -4.13
N ARG A 529 -2.34 -23.34 -3.76
CA ARG A 529 -1.56 -22.42 -4.61
C ARG A 529 -0.05 -22.56 -4.48
N PHE A 530 0.44 -23.44 -3.60
CA PHE A 530 1.86 -23.60 -3.31
C PHE A 530 2.40 -24.94 -3.77
N GLU A 531 3.66 -24.94 -4.19
CA GLU A 531 4.44 -26.16 -4.43
C GLU A 531 4.96 -26.76 -3.11
N GLY A 532 5.12 -25.93 -2.08
CA GLY A 532 5.60 -26.37 -0.79
C GLY A 532 5.55 -25.34 0.33
N VAL A 533 5.97 -25.76 1.51
CA VAL A 533 6.06 -24.94 2.72
C VAL A 533 7.47 -24.97 3.30
N VAL A 534 7.93 -23.82 3.78
CA VAL A 534 9.20 -23.64 4.48
C VAL A 534 8.92 -23.38 5.96
N PHE A 535 9.29 -24.32 6.82
CA PHE A 535 9.30 -24.16 8.27
C PHE A 535 10.64 -23.63 8.74
N THR A 536 10.62 -22.49 9.42
CA THR A 536 11.85 -21.81 9.88
C THR A 536 12.26 -22.20 11.29
N SER A 537 11.36 -22.77 12.07
CA SER A 537 11.61 -23.23 13.45
C SER A 537 10.57 -24.27 13.90
N PRO A 538 10.81 -25.02 14.99
CA PRO A 538 9.80 -25.89 15.58
C PRO A 538 8.45 -25.19 15.85
N ALA A 539 8.49 -23.95 16.35
CA ALA A 539 7.28 -23.14 16.60
C ALA A 539 6.48 -22.84 15.32
N THR A 540 7.15 -22.68 14.18
CA THR A 540 6.43 -22.50 12.90
C THR A 540 5.71 -23.76 12.43
N VAL A 541 6.21 -24.94 12.80
CA VAL A 541 5.52 -26.21 12.53
C VAL A 541 4.26 -26.27 13.39
N GLU A 542 4.40 -26.05 14.70
CA GLU A 542 3.26 -26.07 15.62
C GLU A 542 2.17 -25.07 15.23
N ALA A 543 2.55 -23.82 14.93
CA ALA A 543 1.63 -22.80 14.46
C ALA A 543 0.97 -23.18 13.13
N PHE A 544 1.68 -23.86 12.22
CA PHE A 544 1.08 -24.35 10.98
C PHE A 544 0.02 -25.40 11.23
N PHE A 545 0.30 -26.42 12.05
CA PHE A 545 -0.70 -27.45 12.38
C PHE A 545 -1.88 -26.84 13.16
N ALA A 546 -1.66 -25.84 14.01
CA ALA A 546 -2.74 -25.11 14.67
C ALA A 546 -3.66 -24.35 13.69
N VAL A 547 -3.10 -23.81 12.60
CA VAL A 547 -3.85 -23.01 11.61
C VAL A 547 -4.47 -23.85 10.49
N TYR A 548 -3.76 -24.86 10.01
CA TYR A 548 -4.11 -25.65 8.82
C TYR A 548 -4.54 -27.08 9.12
N ALA A 549 -4.45 -27.53 10.38
CA ALA A 549 -4.68 -28.90 10.84
C ALA A 549 -3.65 -29.93 10.31
N HIS A 550 -3.45 -30.02 9.00
CA HIS A 550 -2.53 -30.96 8.36
C HIS A 550 -1.73 -30.31 7.22
N VAL A 551 -0.70 -31.01 6.72
CA VAL A 551 0.03 -30.64 5.50
C VAL A 551 -0.53 -31.45 4.32
N PRO A 552 -1.14 -30.82 3.30
CA PRO A 552 -1.63 -31.51 2.11
C PRO A 552 -0.53 -32.31 1.40
N THR A 553 -0.89 -33.48 0.85
CA THR A 553 0.06 -34.42 0.23
C THR A 553 0.78 -33.86 -1.00
N HIS A 554 0.20 -32.87 -1.68
CA HIS A 554 0.85 -32.21 -2.83
C HIS A 554 1.95 -31.23 -2.43
N LEU A 555 2.01 -30.80 -1.16
CA LEU A 555 3.01 -29.83 -0.70
C LEU A 555 4.33 -30.51 -0.36
N LYS A 556 5.41 -29.99 -0.95
CA LYS A 556 6.78 -30.29 -0.53
C LYS A 556 7.10 -29.56 0.79
N VAL A 557 7.82 -30.21 1.70
CA VAL A 557 8.20 -29.60 2.99
C VAL A 557 9.69 -29.34 3.06
N LYS A 558 10.09 -28.11 3.43
CA LYS A 558 11.47 -27.73 3.75
C LYS A 558 11.56 -27.25 5.19
N CYS A 559 12.34 -27.95 6.01
CA CYS A 559 12.60 -27.56 7.39
C CYS A 559 13.98 -26.92 7.52
N ARG A 560 14.05 -25.76 8.20
CA ARG A 560 15.34 -25.15 8.55
C ARG A 560 15.91 -25.82 9.79
N GLY A 561 16.87 -26.72 9.55
CA GLY A 561 17.61 -27.42 10.60
C GLY A 561 16.91 -28.65 11.15
N ARG A 562 17.71 -29.52 11.78
CA ARG A 562 17.28 -30.86 12.25
C ARG A 562 16.20 -30.82 13.33
N LEU A 563 16.19 -29.80 14.20
CA LEU A 563 15.17 -29.66 15.24
C LEU A 563 13.78 -29.38 14.64
N THR A 564 13.72 -28.51 13.64
CA THR A 564 12.48 -28.20 12.92
C THR A 564 11.96 -29.44 12.19
N GLU A 565 12.86 -30.18 11.52
CA GLU A 565 12.51 -31.42 10.83
C GLU A 565 12.01 -32.50 11.80
N LYS A 566 12.69 -32.67 12.94
CA LYS A 566 12.25 -33.59 13.99
C LYS A 566 10.84 -33.25 14.46
N ARG A 567 10.58 -31.97 14.75
CA ARG A 567 9.25 -31.52 15.21
C ARG A 567 8.16 -31.75 14.16
N TYR A 568 8.47 -31.52 12.89
CA TYR A 568 7.57 -31.83 11.78
C TYR A 568 7.20 -33.32 11.73
N ARG A 569 8.19 -34.21 11.83
CA ARG A 569 7.94 -35.67 11.84
C ARG A 569 7.09 -36.12 13.03
N GLU A 570 7.33 -35.57 14.22
CA GLU A 570 6.54 -35.87 15.43
C GLU A 570 5.06 -35.51 15.28
N LEU A 571 4.76 -34.35 14.66
CA LEU A 571 3.38 -33.92 14.45
C LEU A 571 2.72 -34.68 13.30
N LEU A 572 3.47 -35.00 12.24
CA LEU A 572 2.98 -35.81 11.13
C LEU A 572 2.51 -37.20 11.59
N SER A 573 3.26 -37.86 12.49
CA SER A 573 2.88 -39.16 13.05
C SER A 573 1.63 -39.12 13.94
N ASN A 574 1.33 -37.97 14.55
CA ASN A 574 0.13 -37.80 15.37
C ASN A 574 -1.12 -37.51 14.51
N ASP A 575 -0.92 -37.01 13.28
CA ASP A 575 -1.98 -36.73 12.31
C ASP A 575 -2.50 -38.02 11.67
N THR A 576 -1.59 -38.96 11.36
CA THR A 576 -1.93 -40.25 10.74
C THR A 576 -2.81 -41.12 11.64
N VAL A 577 -2.63 -41.01 12.97
CA VAL A 577 -3.42 -41.75 13.97
C VAL A 577 -4.85 -41.18 14.09
N LYS A 578 -5.09 -39.93 13.66
CA LYS A 578 -6.41 -39.29 13.69
C LYS A 578 -7.23 -39.47 12.41
N GLU A 579 -6.60 -39.79 11.29
CA GLU A 579 -7.33 -40.14 10.05
C GLU A 579 -7.79 -41.61 10.01
N GLU A 580 -7.19 -42.48 10.83
CA GLU A 580 -7.57 -43.90 10.96
C GLU A 580 -8.57 -44.20 12.11
N SER A 581 -9.02 -43.16 12.84
CA SER A 581 -9.99 -43.22 13.94
C SER A 581 -11.26 -42.43 13.60
#